data_AF-A0A956VXL7-F1
#
_entry.id   AF-A0A956VXL7-F1
#
_cell.length_a   1.000
_cell.length_b   1.000
_cell.length_c   1.000
_cell.angle_alpha   90.00
_cell.angle_beta   90.00
_cell.angle_gamma   90.00
#
_symmetry.space_group_name_H-M   'P 1'
#
loop_
_entity.id
_entity.type
_entity.pdbx_description
1 polymer ?
#
loop_
_entity_poly.entity_id
_entity_poly.type
_entity_poly.pdbx_seq_one_letter_code
_entity_poly.pdbx_strand_id
1 'polypeptide(L)' 'MRVHLDTDIGGDIDDLYALAYLARRDGIELTGVTTVLDDGGRRAGYAAELLRLAGVEGVPIAEGAREADARYRSQIF' A
#
# COMPACT_ATOMS: atom_id res chain seq x y z
N MET A 1 16.12 6.66 6.80
CA MET A 1 14.75 7.07 7.19
C MET A 1 13.88 5.84 7.17
N ARG A 2 13.01 5.67 8.16
CA ARG A 2 12.12 4.50 8.24
C ARG A 2 10.73 4.92 7.77
N VAL A 3 10.11 4.11 6.92
CA VAL A 3 8.82 4.43 6.30
C VAL A 3 7.89 3.23 6.45
N HIS A 4 6.71 3.47 6.99
CA HIS A 4 5.56 2.59 6.84
C HIS A 4 4.64 3.23 5.81
N LEU A 5 4.26 2.49 4.77
CA LEU A 5 3.36 2.99 3.74
C LEU A 5 1.94 2.46 3.98
N ASP A 6 0.99 3.35 4.21
CA ASP A 6 -0.43 3.04 4.09
C ASP A 6 -0.90 3.58 2.73
N THR A 7 -1.46 2.72 1.88
CA THR A 7 -1.76 3.06 0.49
C THR A 7 -3.05 2.40 0.04
N ASP A 8 -3.71 3.04 -0.91
CA ASP A 8 -4.92 2.55 -1.53
C ASP A 8 -4.59 2.02 -2.95
N ILE A 9 -3.42 1.39 -3.07
CA ILE A 9 -2.84 0.86 -4.32
C ILE A 9 -3.86 0.17 -5.23
N GLY A 10 -3.86 0.62 -6.50
CA GLY A 10 -4.82 0.16 -7.51
C GLY A 10 -6.11 1.00 -7.56
N GLY A 11 -6.19 2.10 -6.80
CA GLY A 11 -7.14 3.19 -7.06
C GLY A 11 -6.74 3.97 -8.31
N ASP A 12 -5.48 4.42 -8.35
CA ASP A 12 -4.82 4.85 -9.58
C ASP A 12 -3.35 4.37 -9.64
N ILE A 13 -2.55 4.92 -10.56
CA ILE A 13 -1.20 4.45 -10.84
C ILE A 13 -0.13 5.05 -9.92
N ASP A 14 -0.42 6.16 -9.24
CA ASP A 14 0.58 6.88 -8.46
C ASP A 14 1.03 6.11 -7.20
N ASP A 15 0.14 5.36 -6.56
CA ASP A 15 0.43 4.44 -5.46
C ASP A 15 1.48 3.40 -5.83
N LEU A 16 1.34 2.83 -7.03
CA LEU A 16 2.27 1.85 -7.58
C LEU A 16 3.66 2.47 -7.72
N TYR A 17 3.74 3.69 -8.27
CA TYR A 17 5.00 4.42 -8.39
C TYR A 17 5.59 4.81 -7.03
N ALA A 18 4.75 5.22 -6.07
CA ALA A 18 5.19 5.57 -4.72
C ALA A 18 5.83 4.36 -4.03
N LEU A 19 5.17 3.20 -4.06
CA LEU A 19 5.71 1.96 -3.49
C LEU A 19 6.99 1.51 -4.23
N ALA A 20 7.01 1.56 -5.56
CA ALA A 20 8.20 1.20 -6.35
C ALA A 20 9.39 2.13 -6.03
N TYR A 21 9.14 3.43 -5.86
CA TYR A 21 10.15 4.39 -5.47
C TYR A 21 10.70 4.08 -4.08
N LEU A 22 9.82 3.89 -3.09
CA LEU A 22 10.22 3.57 -1.72
C LEU A 22 11.00 2.25 -1.64
N ALA A 23 10.59 1.24 -2.41
CA ALA A 23 11.22 -0.07 -2.45
C ALA A 23 12.66 -0.05 -2.99
N ARG A 24 13.04 0.95 -3.81
CA ARG A 24 14.37 1.02 -4.43
C ARG A 24 15.21 2.21 -3.97
N ARG A 25 14.69 3.09 -3.14
CA ARG A 25 15.39 4.33 -2.78
C ARG A 25 16.43 4.07 -1.68
N ASP A 26 17.67 4.43 -1.98
CA ASP A 26 18.74 4.41 -0.98
C ASP A 26 18.41 5.26 0.24
N GLY A 27 18.75 4.73 1.42
CA GLY A 27 18.51 5.39 2.70
C GLY A 27 17.06 5.31 3.21
N ILE A 28 16.18 4.58 2.50
CA ILE A 28 14.85 4.19 2.98
C ILE A 28 14.88 2.76 3.53
N GLU A 29 14.35 2.59 4.73
CA GLU A 29 13.96 1.30 5.27
C GLU A 29 12.43 1.23 5.22
N LEU A 30 11.87 0.45 4.30
CA LEU A 30 10.43 0.20 4.25
C LEU A 30 10.08 -0.83 5.34
N THR A 31 9.48 -0.36 6.43
CA THR A 31 9.23 -1.17 7.63
C THR A 31 7.94 -1.99 7.54
N GLY A 32 7.06 -1.66 6.60
CA GLY A 32 5.79 -2.34 6.38
C GLY A 32 4.93 -1.62 5.36
N VAL A 33 3.95 -2.34 4.82
CA VAL A 33 2.90 -1.82 3.97
C VAL A 33 1.54 -2.22 4.55
N THR A 34 0.63 -1.26 4.71
CA THR A 34 -0.78 -1.53 4.95
C THR A 34 -1.60 -1.00 3.79
N THR A 35 -2.75 -1.64 3.54
CA THR A 35 -3.65 -1.22 2.47
C THR A 35 -4.98 -0.73 3.01
N VAL A 36 -5.52 0.33 2.43
CA VAL A 36 -6.84 0.88 2.77
C VAL A 36 -7.80 0.72 1.61
N LEU A 37 -9.11 0.67 1.94
CA LEU A 37 -10.19 0.31 1.01
C LEU A 37 -9.89 -1.03 0.33
N ASP A 38 -9.34 -1.96 1.11
CA ASP A 38 -8.92 -3.27 0.62
C ASP A 38 -10.00 -4.31 0.92
N ASP A 39 -10.69 -4.77 -0.11
CA ASP A 39 -11.70 -5.82 0.00
C ASP A 39 -11.07 -7.18 -0.27
N GLY A 40 -10.92 -7.98 0.80
CA GLY A 40 -10.41 -9.35 0.73
C GLY A 40 -8.93 -9.44 0.38
N GLY A 41 -8.12 -8.44 0.76
CA GLY A 41 -6.66 -8.46 0.60
C GLY A 41 -6.18 -8.31 -0.84
N ARG A 42 -7.04 -7.87 -1.77
CA ARG A 42 -6.69 -7.69 -3.17
C ARG A 42 -5.58 -6.66 -3.34
N ARG A 43 -5.66 -5.52 -2.64
CA ARG A 43 -4.64 -4.47 -2.71
C ARG A 43 -3.35 -4.89 -2.01
N ALA A 44 -3.45 -5.61 -0.89
CA ALA A 44 -2.29 -6.22 -0.24
C ALA A 44 -1.56 -7.18 -1.19
N GLY A 45 -2.31 -7.93 -2.01
CA GLY A 45 -1.76 -8.74 -3.10
C GLY A 45 -1.01 -7.93 -4.15
N TYR A 46 -1.51 -6.75 -4.54
CA TYR A 46 -0.80 -5.86 -5.48
C TYR A 46 0.53 -5.36 -4.90
N ALA A 47 0.52 -4.93 -3.63
CA ALA A 47 1.73 -4.51 -2.93
C ALA A 47 2.76 -5.67 -2.84
N ALA A 48 2.29 -6.87 -2.51
CA ALA A 48 3.14 -8.06 -2.42
C ALA A 48 3.77 -8.41 -3.78
N GLU A 49 2.98 -8.39 -4.85
CA GLU A 49 3.46 -8.67 -6.19
C GLU A 49 4.47 -7.63 -6.67
N LEU A 50 4.24 -6.34 -6.39
CA LEU A 50 5.21 -5.30 -6.71
C LEU A 50 6.53 -5.51 -5.96
N LEU A 51 6.49 -5.74 -4.65
CA LEU A 51 7.70 -5.95 -3.85
C LEU A 51 8.46 -7.20 -4.32
N ARG A 52 7.74 -8.27 -4.67
CA ARG A 52 8.31 -9.47 -5.29
C ARG A 52 9.00 -9.16 -6.62
N LEU A 53 8.36 -8.42 -7.53
CA LEU A 53 8.95 -7.98 -8.80
C LEU A 53 10.15 -7.05 -8.58
N ALA A 54 10.13 -6.26 -7.50
CA ALA A 54 11.24 -5.40 -7.13
C ALA A 54 12.42 -6.17 -6.51
N GLY A 55 12.24 -7.44 -6.13
CA GLY A 55 13.25 -8.22 -5.41
C GLY A 55 13.43 -7.76 -3.96
N VAL A 56 12.38 -7.20 -3.36
CA VAL A 56 12.36 -6.77 -1.96
C VAL A 56 11.57 -7.81 -1.16
N GLU A 57 12.24 -8.42 -0.17
CA GLU A 57 11.67 -9.48 0.66
C GLU A 57 11.62 -9.04 2.14
N GLY A 58 10.79 -9.72 2.94
CA GLY A 58 10.75 -9.54 4.39
C GLY A 58 10.00 -8.30 4.89
N VAL A 59 9.47 -7.46 4.00
CA VAL A 59 8.59 -6.34 4.37
C VAL A 59 7.20 -6.89 4.74
N PRO A 60 6.70 -6.68 5.97
CA PRO A 60 5.36 -7.12 6.35
C PRO A 60 4.28 -6.36 5.56
N ILE A 61 3.25 -7.07 5.12
CA ILE A 61 2.11 -6.51 4.40
C ILE A 61 0.83 -6.94 5.09
N ALA A 62 -0.11 -6.02 5.31
CA ALA A 62 -1.41 -6.32 5.91
C ALA A 62 -2.57 -5.58 5.24
N GLU A 63 -3.68 -6.29 5.07
CA GLU A 63 -5.00 -5.71 4.76
C GLU A 63 -5.44 -4.78 5.91
N GLY A 64 -5.88 -3.58 5.56
CA GLY A 64 -6.49 -2.62 6.47
C GLY A 64 -8.01 -2.53 6.29
N ALA A 65 -8.56 -1.33 6.51
CA ALA A 65 -10.00 -1.13 6.50
C ALA A 65 -10.59 -1.31 5.09
N ARG A 66 -11.75 -1.98 5.00
CA ARG A 66 -12.46 -2.24 3.74
C ARG A 66 -13.22 -1.02 3.20
N GLU A 67 -13.63 -0.15 4.10
CA GLU A 67 -14.43 1.03 3.78
C GLU A 67 -14.01 2.22 4.65
N ALA A 68 -14.26 3.41 4.13
CA ALA A 68 -14.08 4.64 4.90
C ALA A 68 -15.05 4.67 6.09
N ASP A 69 -14.58 5.27 7.19
CA ASP A 69 -15.43 5.59 8.32
C ASP A 69 -16.64 6.41 7.86
N ALA A 70 -17.83 6.06 8.37
CA ALA A 70 -19.09 6.70 7.97
C ALA A 70 -19.07 8.23 8.15
N ARG A 71 -18.27 8.75 9.08
CA ARG A 71 -18.11 10.20 9.31
C ARG A 71 -17.43 10.93 8.15
N TYR A 72 -16.63 10.22 7.36
CA TYR A 72 -15.85 10.78 6.26
C TYR A 72 -16.29 10.25 4.88
N ARG A 73 -17.34 9.41 4.82
CA ARG A 73 -18.01 9.11 3.55
C ARG A 73 -18.68 10.37 3.04
N SER A 74 -18.24 10.87 1.89
CA SER A 74 -18.96 11.93 1.21
C SER A 74 -20.34 11.39 0.81
N GLN A 75 -21.41 12.15 1.08
CA GLN A 75 -22.75 11.87 0.56
C GLN A 75 -22.86 12.29 -0.92
N ILE A 76 -21.77 12.19 -1.67
CA ILE A 76 -21.79 12.61 -3.06
C ILE A 76 -22.37 11.44 -3.85
N PHE A 77 -23.60 11.67 -4.29
CA PHE A 77 -24.46 10.81 -5.10
C PHE A 77 -23.79 10.29 -6.37
#